data_AF-A0A2V8GZY8-F1
#
_entry.id   AF-A0A2V8GZY8-F1
#
_cell.length_a   1.000
_cell.length_b   1.000
_cell.length_c   1.000
_cell.angle_alpha   90.00
_cell.angle_beta   90.00
_cell.angle_gamma   90.00
#
_symmetry.space_group_name_H-M   'P 1'
#
loop_
_entity.id
_entity.type
_entity.pdbx_description
1 polymer ?
#
loop_
_entity_poly.entity_id
_entity_poly.type
_entity_poly.pdbx_seq_one_letter_code
_entity_poly.pdbx_strand_id
1 'polypeptide(L)' 'MSELSLAKPPIHSTMDQLQMEPRARKKKKSAKLEFDASQVFGTSKDNEIHMDLDSARYAAQKGEGGDRRG' A
#
# COMPACT_ATOMS: atom_id res chain seq x y z
N MET A 1 -51.47 29.81 14.71
CA MET A 1 -50.81 30.10 13.43
C MET A 1 -50.26 31.52 13.55
N SER A 2 -49.16 31.71 14.30
CA SER A 2 -47.77 31.79 13.78
C SER A 2 -47.63 33.00 12.85
N GLU A 3 -46.81 34.00 13.12
CA GLU A 3 -45.34 33.95 13.17
C GLU A 3 -44.81 35.10 14.07
N LEU A 4 -44.00 34.80 15.09
CA LEU A 4 -43.12 35.79 15.72
C LEU A 4 -41.82 35.86 14.90
N SER A 5 -41.60 36.95 14.16
CA SER A 5 -40.35 37.17 13.42
C SER A 5 -39.23 37.61 14.37
N LEU A 6 -38.52 36.64 14.94
CA LEU A 6 -37.34 36.89 15.75
C LEU A 6 -36.14 37.23 14.84
N ALA A 7 -35.77 38.50 14.78
CA ALA A 7 -34.58 38.96 14.07
C ALA A 7 -33.31 38.33 14.67
N LYS A 8 -32.45 37.84 13.78
CA LYS A 8 -31.29 36.97 14.04
C LYS A 8 -30.23 37.63 14.93
N PRO A 9 -29.70 36.96 15.97
CA PRO A 9 -28.56 37.50 16.71
C PRO A 9 -27.29 37.43 15.84
N PRO A 10 -26.35 38.39 15.96
CA PRO A 10 -25.07 38.29 15.29
C PRO A 10 -24.30 37.12 15.92
N ILE A 11 -23.97 36.11 15.11
CA ILE A 11 -23.04 35.05 15.49
C ILE A 11 -21.66 35.70 15.52
N HIS A 12 -21.25 36.22 16.67
CA HIS A 12 -19.82 36.35 16.96
C HIS A 12 -19.28 34.94 17.06
N SER A 13 -18.77 34.44 15.93
CA SER A 13 -17.98 33.22 15.87
C SER A 13 -16.77 33.43 16.78
N THR A 14 -16.82 32.90 18.00
CA THR A 14 -15.69 32.80 18.95
C THR A 14 -14.64 31.78 18.47
N MET A 15 -14.38 31.78 17.17
CA MET A 15 -13.23 31.16 16.56
C MET A 15 -12.10 32.17 16.58
N ASP A 16 -11.69 32.62 17.78
CA ASP A 16 -10.28 32.93 17.98
C ASP A 16 -9.55 31.59 17.95
N GLN A 17 -9.42 31.06 16.73
CA GLN A 17 -8.48 30.02 16.40
C GLN A 17 -7.13 30.57 16.83
N LEU A 18 -6.67 30.15 18.01
CA LEU A 18 -5.29 30.34 18.44
C LEU A 18 -4.42 29.95 17.26
N GLN A 19 -3.88 30.95 16.56
CA GLN A 19 -2.91 30.75 15.50
C GLN A 19 -1.71 30.11 16.18
N MET A 20 -1.66 28.79 16.15
CA MET A 20 -0.52 28.04 16.60
C MET A 20 0.59 28.34 15.60
N GLU A 21 1.48 29.25 15.98
CA GLU A 21 2.66 29.58 15.20
C GLU A 21 3.40 28.28 14.80
N PRO A 22 3.88 28.16 13.55
CA PRO A 22 4.55 26.95 13.08
C PRO A 22 5.76 26.61 13.97
N ARG A 23 5.61 25.63 14.86
CA ARG A 23 6.71 25.20 15.73
C ARG A 23 7.77 24.49 14.90
N ALA A 24 8.98 25.05 14.87
CA ALA A 24 10.11 24.46 14.15
C ALA A 24 10.35 23.00 14.58
N ARG A 25 10.21 22.06 13.63
CA ARG A 25 10.51 20.65 13.86
C ARG A 25 12.03 20.44 13.75
N LYS A 26 12.64 19.82 14.75
CA LYS A 26 14.05 19.42 14.69
C LYS A 26 14.24 18.48 13.50
N LYS A 27 15.04 18.89 12.52
CA LYS A 27 15.44 18.04 11.39
C LYS A 27 16.30 16.89 11.94
N LYS A 28 15.70 15.73 12.12
CA LYS A 28 16.46 14.49 12.35
C LYS A 28 17.19 14.17 11.06
N LYS A 29 18.50 13.93 11.14
CA LYS A 29 19.29 13.48 9.99
C LYS A 29 18.67 12.17 9.50
N SER A 30 18.13 12.18 8.29
CA SER A 30 17.63 10.97 7.66
C SER A 30 18.83 10.07 7.38
N ALA A 31 18.93 8.94 8.07
CA ALA A 31 19.76 7.85 7.58
C ALA A 31 19.17 7.44 6.23
N LYS A 32 19.98 7.49 5.17
CA LYS A 32 19.56 6.95 3.88
C LYS A 32 19.36 5.46 4.11
N LEU A 33 18.13 4.99 3.96
CA LEU A 33 17.84 3.57 4.03
C LEU A 33 18.44 2.95 2.75
N GLU A 34 19.52 2.20 2.91
CA GLU A 34 20.14 1.47 1.80
C GLU A 34 19.33 0.19 1.57
N PHE A 35 18.86 -0.01 0.34
CA PHE A 35 18.14 -1.20 -0.05
C PHE A 35 19.14 -2.22 -0.62
N ASP A 36 19.29 -3.35 0.06
CA ASP A 36 20.11 -4.46 -0.39
C ASP A 36 19.23 -5.52 -1.05
N ALA A 37 19.26 -5.55 -2.39
CA ALA A 37 18.47 -6.50 -3.18
C ALA A 37 18.84 -7.96 -2.89
N SER A 38 20.07 -8.23 -2.42
CA SER A 38 20.52 -9.58 -2.10
C SER A 38 19.83 -10.17 -0.85
N GLN A 39 19.22 -9.32 -0.02
CA GLN A 39 18.40 -9.75 1.12
C GLN A 39 17.00 -10.24 0.71
N VAL A 40 16.48 -9.73 -0.41
CA VAL A 40 15.13 -10.06 -0.90
C VAL A 40 15.20 -11.18 -1.92
N PHE A 41 16.08 -11.04 -2.90
CA PHE A 41 16.38 -12.06 -3.88
C PHE A 41 17.65 -12.75 -3.39
N GLY A 42 17.47 -13.77 -2.55
CA GLY A 42 18.58 -14.55 -2.03
C GLY A 42 19.54 -14.93 -3.16
N THR A 43 20.83 -14.96 -2.87
CA THR A 43 21.89 -15.37 -3.82
C THR A 43 21.87 -16.87 -4.12
N SER A 44 20.69 -17.50 -4.04
CA SER A 44 20.49 -18.91 -4.34
C SER A 44 21.18 -19.18 -5.65
N LYS A 45 22.21 -20.04 -5.58
CA LYS A 45 22.96 -20.53 -6.74
C LYS A 45 21.95 -20.84 -7.82
N ASP A 46 22.26 -20.44 -9.05
CA ASP A 46 21.50 -20.78 -10.25
C ASP A 46 21.33 -22.29 -10.32
N ASN A 47 20.34 -22.82 -9.60
CA ASN A 47 19.92 -24.19 -9.74
C ASN A 47 19.28 -24.19 -11.10
N GLU A 48 20.02 -24.67 -12.08
CA GLU A 48 19.55 -24.80 -13.45
C GLU A 48 18.22 -25.56 -13.40
N ILE A 49 17.13 -24.85 -13.66
CA ILE A 49 15.80 -25.42 -13.62
C ILE A 49 15.68 -26.28 -14.87
N HIS A 50 15.95 -27.58 -14.72
CA HIS A 50 15.73 -28.53 -15.79
C HIS A 50 14.24 -28.84 -15.90
N MET A 51 13.71 -28.73 -17.11
CA MET A 51 12.36 -29.19 -17.40
C MET A 51 12.34 -30.72 -17.37
N ASP A 52 11.57 -31.30 -16.46
CA ASP A 52 11.31 -32.74 -16.43
C ASP A 52 10.27 -33.13 -17.49
N LEU A 53 10.77 -33.51 -18.67
CA LEU A 53 9.96 -33.91 -19.80
C LEU A 53 9.22 -35.23 -19.55
N ASP A 54 9.74 -36.11 -18.70
CA ASP A 54 9.14 -37.42 -18.45
C ASP A 54 7.91 -37.28 -17.56
N SER A 55 8.01 -36.49 -16.50
CA SER A 55 6.85 -36.12 -15.67
C SER A 55 5.79 -35.36 -16.47
N ALA A 56 6.20 -34.44 -17.36
CA ALA A 56 5.29 -33.69 -18.22
C ALA A 56 4.51 -34.62 -19.18
N ARG A 57 5.20 -35.60 -19.79
CA ARG A 57 4.57 -36.60 -20.67
C ARG A 57 3.58 -37.49 -19.90
N TYR A 58 3.95 -37.93 -18.70
CA TYR A 58 3.07 -38.73 -17.86
C TYR A 58 1.77 -37.98 -17.50
N ALA A 59 1.88 -36.73 -17.06
CA ALA A 59 0.72 -35.89 -16.71
C ALA A 59 -0.19 -35.64 -17.93
N ALA A 60 0.39 -35.42 -19.11
CA ALA A 60 -0.36 -35.28 -20.36
C ALA A 60 -1.11 -36.57 -20.73
N GLN A 61 -0.47 -37.74 -20.60
CA GLN A 61 -1.13 -39.03 -20.85
C GLN A 61 -2.28 -39.29 -19.86
N LYS A 62 -2.17 -38.82 -18.62
CA LYS A 62 -3.23 -38.90 -17.61
C LYS A 62 -4.34 -37.87 -17.79
N GLY A 63 -4.23 -36.98 -18.77
CA GLY A 63 -5.21 -35.92 -19.01
C GLY A 63 -5.17 -34.79 -17.96
N GLU A 64 -4.14 -34.73 -17.13
CA GLU A 64 -4.05 -33.78 -16.01
C GLU A 64 -3.54 -32.39 -16.43
N GLY A 65 -3.06 -32.25 -17.67
CA GLY A 65 -2.47 -31.03 -18.23
C GLY A 65 -3.34 -30.26 -19.23
N GLY A 66 -4.64 -30.56 -19.33
CA GLY A 66 -5.55 -29.86 -20.24
C GLY A 66 -5.77 -28.39 -19.89
N ASP A 67 -6.16 -27.58 -20.88
CA ASP A 67 -6.51 -26.17 -20.69
C ASP A 67 -7.68 -26.04 -19.69
N ARG A 68 -7.43 -25.40 -18.55
CA ARG A 68 -8.45 -25.18 -17.50
C ARG A 68 -9.24 -23.88 -17.69
N ARG A 69 -8.99 -23.16 -18.79
CA ARG A 69 -9.75 -21.96 -19.16
C ARG A 69 -11.03 -22.40 -19.88
N GLY A 70 -12.01 -22.85 -19.10
CA GLY A 70 -13.39 -23.04 -19.51
C GLY A 70 -14.27 -21.88 -19.08
#